data_AF-A0A210QTH5-F1
#
_entry.id   AF-A0A210QTH5-F1
#
_cell.length_a   1.000
_cell.length_b   1.000
_cell.length_c   1.000
_cell.angle_alpha   90.00
_cell.angle_beta   90.00
_cell.angle_gamma   90.00
#
_symmetry.space_group_name_H-M   'P 1'
#
loop_
_entity.id
_entity.type
_entity.pdbx_description
1 polymer ?
#
loop_
_entity_poly.entity_id
_entity_poly.type
_entity_poly.pdbx_seq_one_letter_code
_entity_poly.pdbx_strand_id
1 'polypeptide(L)'
;MISQSTVVLVICSLGSFVLGHPGFMDLIPNGHMVPNPCPNNSSYPWHGVGHNNRTGGGIANVFGADFLTANMTWTKAFCMADSDIDGKTNGFELGDPDCKWVQGGPPAGKPFSHPGVCEPMTSKTCIAVNLNIRCI
;
A
#
# COMPACT_ATOMS: atom_id res chain seq x y z
N MET A 1 9.42 -70.52 -11.88
CA MET A 1 10.20 -69.28 -11.77
C MET A 1 9.29 -68.14 -12.20
N ILE A 2 8.73 -67.38 -11.25
CA ILE A 2 7.83 -66.25 -11.56
C ILE A 2 8.61 -64.98 -11.21
N SER A 3 8.93 -64.19 -12.24
CA SER A 3 9.61 -62.90 -12.12
C SER A 3 8.58 -61.84 -11.76
N GLN A 4 8.75 -61.15 -10.63
CA GLN A 4 7.92 -60.01 -10.27
C GLN A 4 8.57 -58.72 -10.77
N SER A 5 7.92 -58.03 -11.70
CA SER A 5 8.34 -56.72 -12.19
C SER A 5 7.76 -55.63 -11.28
N THR A 6 8.63 -54.96 -10.52
CA THR A 6 8.25 -53.80 -9.71
C THR A 6 8.07 -52.57 -10.60
N VAL A 7 6.85 -52.05 -10.70
CA VAL A 7 6.56 -50.77 -11.35
C VAL A 7 6.79 -49.65 -10.35
N VAL A 8 7.79 -48.79 -10.60
CA VAL A 8 8.06 -47.59 -9.79
C VAL A 8 7.29 -46.42 -10.40
N LEU A 9 6.26 -45.96 -9.70
CA LEU A 9 5.52 -44.74 -10.05
C LEU A 9 6.30 -43.52 -9.56
N VAL A 10 6.98 -42.83 -10.46
CA VAL A 10 7.62 -41.54 -10.18
C VAL A 10 6.56 -40.44 -10.26
N ILE A 11 6.02 -40.03 -9.11
CA ILE A 11 5.13 -38.88 -9.01
C ILE A 11 6.00 -37.63 -9.07
N CYS A 12 6.03 -36.98 -10.23
CA CYS A 12 6.73 -35.71 -10.42
C CYS A 12 5.82 -34.58 -9.92
N SER A 13 6.02 -34.14 -8.68
CA SER A 13 5.30 -33.02 -8.08
C SER A 13 5.74 -31.71 -8.76
N LEU A 14 4.90 -31.16 -9.65
CA LEU A 14 5.09 -29.81 -10.18
C LEU A 14 4.81 -28.80 -9.07
N GLY A 15 5.84 -28.42 -8.31
CA GLY A 15 5.77 -27.34 -7.33
C GLY A 15 5.49 -26.01 -8.04
N SER A 16 4.27 -25.50 -7.92
CA SER A 16 3.93 -24.16 -8.38
C SER A 16 4.53 -23.16 -7.41
N PHE A 17 5.62 -22.49 -7.80
CA PHE A 17 6.14 -21.35 -7.05
C PHE A 17 5.24 -20.15 -7.33
N VAL A 18 4.35 -19.82 -6.37
CA VAL A 18 3.63 -18.55 -6.38
C VAL A 18 4.58 -17.50 -5.84
N LEU A 19 5.14 -16.66 -6.72
CA LEU A 19 5.83 -15.44 -6.32
C LEU A 19 4.78 -14.41 -5.91
N GLY A 20 4.78 -14.02 -4.63
CA GLY A 20 3.98 -12.90 -4.15
C GLY A 20 4.54 -11.58 -4.67
N HIS A 21 3.67 -10.69 -5.16
CA HIS A 21 4.06 -9.32 -5.50
C HIS A 21 4.25 -8.51 -4.20
N PRO A 22 5.28 -7.65 -4.08
CA PRO A 22 5.42 -6.75 -2.93
C PRO A 22 4.18 -5.87 -2.78
N GLY A 23 3.76 -5.64 -1.52
CA GLY A 23 2.66 -4.72 -1.26
C GLY A 23 3.09 -3.27 -1.48
N PHE A 24 2.15 -2.35 -1.71
CA PHE A 24 2.49 -0.93 -1.90
C PHE A 24 3.31 -0.35 -0.74
N MET A 25 3.08 -0.83 0.49
CA MET A 25 3.85 -0.43 1.67
C MET A 25 5.36 -0.70 1.56
N ASP A 26 5.80 -1.63 0.71
CA ASP A 26 7.22 -1.93 0.46
C ASP A 26 7.84 -1.04 -0.64
N LEU A 27 7.01 -0.28 -1.35
CA LEU A 27 7.38 0.50 -2.53
C LEU A 27 7.35 2.02 -2.28
N ILE A 28 7.05 2.44 -1.05
CA ILE A 28 6.89 3.84 -0.65
C ILE A 28 7.61 4.11 0.69
N PRO A 29 8.03 5.36 0.98
CA PRO A 29 8.63 5.68 2.27
C PRO A 29 7.62 5.49 3.42
N ASN A 30 8.10 4.99 4.56
CA ASN A 30 7.29 4.74 5.75
C ASN A 30 6.01 3.90 5.54
N GLY A 31 5.91 3.09 4.48
CA GLY A 31 4.67 2.40 4.11
C GLY A 31 4.12 1.46 5.19
N HIS A 32 4.96 0.92 6.06
CA HIS A 32 4.55 0.09 7.21
C HIS A 32 4.06 0.88 8.43
N MET A 33 4.27 2.20 8.43
CA MET A 33 4.02 3.09 9.56
C MET A 33 3.02 4.21 9.21
N VAL A 34 2.26 4.06 8.11
CA VAL A 34 1.27 5.05 7.67
C VAL A 34 0.23 5.28 8.77
N PRO A 35 0.04 6.52 9.25
CA PRO A 35 -0.95 6.86 10.27
C PRO A 35 -2.35 6.42 9.87
N ASN A 36 -3.15 6.03 10.87
CA ASN A 36 -4.55 5.66 10.67
C ASN A 36 -5.48 6.81 11.11
N PRO A 37 -6.16 7.48 10.17
CA PRO A 37 -7.00 8.63 10.49
C PRO A 37 -8.37 8.25 11.08
N CYS A 38 -8.69 6.95 11.16
CA CYS A 38 -9.98 6.50 11.68
C CYS A 38 -10.13 6.77 13.19
N PRO A 39 -11.18 7.50 13.63
CA PRO A 39 -11.32 8.00 15.01
C PRO A 39 -11.24 6.95 16.12
N ASN A 40 -11.64 5.71 15.84
CA ASN A 40 -11.74 4.64 16.83
C ASN A 40 -10.59 3.60 16.74
N ASN A 41 -9.63 3.80 15.84
CA ASN A 41 -8.60 2.80 15.56
C ASN A 41 -7.21 3.39 15.25
N SER A 42 -6.98 4.66 15.60
CA SER A 42 -5.74 5.38 15.28
C SER A 42 -4.47 4.80 15.92
N SER A 43 -4.59 3.91 16.91
CA SER A 43 -3.45 3.27 17.60
C SER A 43 -2.66 2.30 16.72
N TYR A 44 -3.22 1.84 15.59
CA TYR A 44 -2.57 0.91 14.68
C TYR A 44 -2.35 1.55 13.31
N PRO A 45 -1.18 1.35 12.67
CA PRO A 45 -0.95 1.82 11.31
C PRO A 45 -1.92 1.25 10.28
N TRP A 46 -2.01 1.94 9.15
CA TRP A 46 -2.77 1.53 7.96
C TRP A 46 -1.90 0.70 7.03
N HIS A 47 -1.80 -0.61 7.28
CA HIS A 47 -0.98 -1.52 6.46
C HIS A 47 -1.50 -1.67 5.01
N GLY A 48 -2.78 -1.41 4.79
CA GLY A 48 -3.45 -1.42 3.49
C GLY A 48 -3.29 -0.14 2.70
N VAL A 49 -2.14 0.52 2.79
CA VAL A 49 -1.90 1.79 2.07
C VAL A 49 -2.19 1.62 0.59
N GLY A 50 -2.94 2.57 0.01
CA GLY A 50 -3.45 2.50 -1.35
C GLY A 50 -4.75 1.71 -1.55
N HIS A 51 -5.35 1.17 -0.47
CA HIS A 51 -6.65 0.52 -0.52
C HIS A 51 -7.66 1.21 0.42
N ASN A 52 -8.94 1.04 0.10
CA ASN A 52 -10.04 1.55 0.92
C ASN A 52 -10.16 0.86 2.29
N ASN A 53 -9.48 -0.28 2.48
CA ASN A 53 -9.47 -1.06 3.72
C ASN A 53 -8.09 -0.98 4.37
N ARG A 54 -8.06 -0.73 5.69
CA ARG A 54 -6.86 -0.67 6.53
C ARG A 54 -5.99 -1.92 6.49
N THR A 55 -6.58 -3.10 6.30
CA THR A 55 -5.79 -4.36 6.20
C THR A 55 -5.29 -4.65 4.79
N GLY A 56 -5.62 -3.81 3.80
CA GLY A 56 -5.29 -3.99 2.40
C GLY A 56 -6.30 -4.85 1.65
N GLY A 57 -6.00 -5.07 0.36
CA GLY A 57 -6.86 -5.81 -0.56
C GLY A 57 -8.14 -5.05 -0.95
N GLY A 58 -8.89 -5.61 -1.88
CA GLY A 58 -10.09 -4.97 -2.42
C GLY A 58 -9.78 -3.72 -3.24
N ILE A 59 -10.75 -2.82 -3.31
CA ILE A 59 -10.70 -1.63 -4.17
C ILE A 59 -9.60 -0.67 -3.71
N ALA A 60 -8.77 -0.22 -4.66
CA ALA A 60 -7.77 0.80 -4.42
C ALA A 60 -8.44 2.13 -4.04
N ASN A 61 -7.85 2.87 -3.10
CA ASN A 61 -8.22 4.27 -2.88
C ASN A 61 -7.57 5.15 -3.96
N VAL A 62 -7.77 6.46 -3.87
CA VAL A 62 -7.23 7.43 -4.83
C VAL A 62 -5.70 7.36 -4.94
N PHE A 63 -4.98 7.28 -3.81
CA PHE A 63 -3.53 7.07 -3.79
C PHE A 63 -3.11 5.79 -4.51
N GLY A 64 -3.79 4.68 -4.24
CA GLY A 64 -3.47 3.40 -4.89
C GLY A 64 -3.71 3.44 -6.39
N ALA A 65 -4.77 4.10 -6.85
CA ALA A 65 -5.05 4.28 -8.27
C ALA A 65 -3.97 5.15 -8.95
N ASP A 66 -3.55 6.23 -8.31
CA ASP A 66 -2.48 7.10 -8.81
C ASP A 66 -1.12 6.37 -8.79
N PHE A 67 -0.87 5.55 -7.77
CA PHE A 67 0.35 4.76 -7.68
C PHE A 67 0.42 3.69 -8.76
N LEU A 68 -0.70 3.01 -9.04
CA LEU A 68 -0.80 2.08 -10.17
C LEU A 68 -0.55 2.79 -11.50
N THR A 69 -1.09 4.00 -11.67
CA THR A 69 -0.83 4.84 -12.86
C THR A 69 0.64 5.23 -12.98
N ALA A 70 1.33 5.43 -11.85
CA ALA A 70 2.76 5.63 -11.76
C ALA A 70 3.58 4.32 -11.86
N ASN A 71 2.98 3.20 -12.30
CA ASN A 71 3.60 1.88 -12.37
C ASN A 71 4.22 1.44 -11.04
N MET A 72 3.56 1.75 -9.93
CA MET A 72 4.00 1.45 -8.56
C MET A 72 5.42 1.91 -8.26
N THR A 73 5.81 3.05 -8.85
CA THR A 73 7.14 3.63 -8.70
C THR A 73 7.02 4.95 -7.94
N TRP A 74 7.86 5.13 -6.92
CA TRP A 74 7.99 6.39 -6.17
C TRP A 74 8.69 7.46 -7.00
N THR A 75 8.03 7.91 -8.07
CA THR A 75 8.54 8.97 -8.95
C THR A 75 8.41 10.32 -8.26
N LYS A 76 9.24 11.28 -8.67
CA LYS A 76 9.11 12.67 -8.18
C LYS A 76 7.72 13.25 -8.46
N ALA A 77 7.12 12.94 -9.61
CA ALA A 77 5.79 13.41 -9.95
C ALA A 77 4.72 12.84 -9.00
N PHE A 78 4.78 11.53 -8.72
CA PHE A 78 3.87 10.89 -7.78
C PHE A 78 4.10 11.39 -6.35
N CYS A 79 5.34 11.52 -5.90
CA CYS A 79 5.67 12.07 -4.59
C CYS A 79 5.16 13.51 -4.38
N MET A 80 5.18 14.34 -5.43
CA MET A 80 4.69 15.73 -5.38
C MET A 80 3.17 15.85 -5.61
N ALA A 81 2.48 14.76 -5.96
CA ALA A 81 1.03 14.77 -6.13
C ALA A 81 0.31 14.82 -4.78
N ASP A 82 -0.89 15.38 -4.76
CA ASP A 82 -1.83 15.38 -3.64
C ASP A 82 -3.01 14.50 -4.04
N SER A 83 -2.92 13.19 -3.74
CA SER A 83 -3.82 12.18 -4.33
C SER A 83 -5.23 12.26 -3.73
N ASP A 84 -5.34 12.63 -2.45
CA ASP A 84 -6.61 12.72 -1.73
C ASP A 84 -7.13 14.15 -1.56
N ILE A 85 -6.43 15.13 -2.14
CA ILE A 85 -6.90 16.50 -2.34
C ILE A 85 -7.14 17.20 -0.99
N ASP A 86 -6.30 16.89 -0.01
CA ASP A 86 -6.35 17.47 1.33
C ASP A 86 -5.35 18.62 1.53
N GLY A 87 -4.59 18.95 0.47
CA GLY A 87 -3.62 20.04 0.40
C GLY A 87 -2.21 19.61 0.76
N LYS A 88 -1.94 18.32 0.95
CA LYS A 88 -0.62 17.77 1.27
C LYS A 88 -0.14 16.87 0.15
N THR A 89 1.17 16.90 -0.13
CA THR A 89 1.73 16.00 -1.12
C THR A 89 1.98 14.62 -0.50
N ASN A 90 1.86 13.57 -1.30
CA ASN A 90 2.16 12.19 -0.92
C ASN A 90 3.51 12.08 -0.18
N GLY A 91 4.53 12.79 -0.67
CA GLY A 91 5.86 12.85 -0.05
C GLY A 91 5.87 13.54 1.30
N PHE A 92 5.20 14.68 1.45
CA PHE A 92 5.09 15.33 2.76
C PHE A 92 4.46 14.39 3.78
N GLU A 93 3.38 13.71 3.40
CA GLU A 93 2.62 12.82 4.27
C GLU A 93 3.38 11.55 4.63
N LEU A 94 4.13 10.97 3.69
CA LEU A 94 4.90 9.75 3.92
C LEU A 94 6.33 10.02 4.43
N GLY A 95 6.68 11.26 4.77
CA GLY A 95 7.97 11.60 5.35
C GLY A 95 9.14 11.66 4.36
N ASP A 96 8.84 11.99 3.10
CA ASP A 96 9.79 12.34 2.03
C ASP A 96 9.40 13.68 1.36
N PRO A 97 9.42 14.81 2.09
CA PRO A 97 8.95 16.10 1.57
C PRO A 97 9.82 16.65 0.42
N ASP A 98 11.06 16.18 0.29
CA ASP A 98 11.99 16.58 -0.77
C ASP A 98 11.92 15.66 -2.00
N CYS A 99 11.14 14.58 -1.95
CA CYS A 99 11.04 13.56 -3.01
C CYS A 99 12.41 12.95 -3.39
N LYS A 100 13.18 12.56 -2.38
CA LYS A 100 14.54 11.99 -2.53
C LYS A 100 14.60 10.52 -2.13
N TRP A 101 13.56 9.98 -1.51
CA TRP A 101 13.55 8.59 -1.11
C TRP A 101 13.64 7.67 -2.33
N VAL A 102 14.34 6.56 -2.15
CA VAL A 102 14.47 5.49 -3.13
C VAL A 102 14.11 4.17 -2.47
N GLN A 103 13.56 3.25 -3.25
CA GLN A 103 13.07 1.97 -2.74
C GLN A 103 14.11 1.22 -1.91
N GLY A 104 13.72 0.77 -0.72
CA GLY A 104 14.59 0.09 0.25
C GLY A 104 15.51 1.01 1.07
N GLY A 105 15.54 2.31 0.77
CA GLY A 105 16.29 3.30 1.54
C GLY A 105 15.59 3.70 2.86
N PRO A 106 16.31 4.31 3.80
CA PRO A 106 15.69 4.91 4.97
C PRO A 106 14.86 6.14 4.58
N PRO A 107 13.65 6.33 5.15
CA PRO A 107 12.86 7.54 4.94
C PRO A 107 13.56 8.78 5.56
N ALA A 108 13.33 9.95 4.96
CA ALA A 108 13.95 11.20 5.41
C ALA A 108 13.34 11.72 6.73
N GLY A 109 12.06 11.44 6.97
CA GLY A 109 11.32 11.83 8.16
C GLY A 109 10.33 10.77 8.60
N LYS A 110 9.52 11.14 9.60
CA LYS A 110 8.39 10.33 10.06
C LYS A 110 7.18 10.57 9.15
N PRO A 111 6.28 9.59 8.99
CA PRO A 111 5.03 9.84 8.29
C PRO A 111 4.14 10.76 9.14
N PHE A 112 3.36 11.59 8.48
CA PHE A 112 2.54 12.65 9.06
C PHE A 112 1.05 12.33 9.00
N SER A 113 0.55 11.89 7.84
CA SER A 113 -0.87 11.57 7.58
C SER A 113 -0.98 10.44 6.55
N HIS A 114 -2.20 10.06 6.18
CA HIS A 114 -2.47 9.00 5.22
C HIS A 114 -2.67 9.56 3.80
N PRO A 115 -1.83 9.20 2.81
CA PRO A 115 -1.75 9.89 1.51
C PRO A 115 -2.89 9.61 0.51
N GLY A 116 -3.95 8.97 0.98
CA GLY A 116 -5.06 8.44 0.19
C GLY A 116 -6.38 8.45 0.96
N VAL A 117 -6.43 9.18 2.06
CA VAL A 117 -7.59 9.41 2.90
C VAL A 117 -7.55 10.88 3.27
N CYS A 118 -8.44 11.68 2.70
CA CYS A 118 -8.43 13.13 2.92
C CYS A 118 -8.62 13.45 4.41
N GLU A 119 -7.70 14.23 5.00
CA GLU A 119 -7.71 14.60 6.40
C GLU A 119 -7.90 16.12 6.63
N PRO A 120 -8.69 16.54 7.63
CA PRO A 120 -9.44 15.71 8.58
C PRO A 120 -10.66 15.05 7.95
N MET A 121 -10.89 13.77 8.27
CA MET A 121 -11.99 12.98 7.71
C MET A 121 -13.39 13.58 7.98
N THR A 122 -13.51 14.40 9.04
CA THR A 122 -14.77 15.06 9.43
C THR A 122 -15.04 16.38 8.69
N SER A 123 -14.10 16.85 7.88
CA SER A 123 -14.27 18.08 7.11
C SER A 123 -15.27 17.87 5.94
N LYS A 124 -16.03 18.92 5.61
CA LYS A 124 -17.03 18.86 4.52
C LYS A 124 -16.41 18.46 3.18
N THR A 125 -15.19 18.89 2.91
CA THR A 125 -14.43 18.58 1.69
C THR A 125 -14.03 17.11 1.67
N CYS A 126 -13.53 16.57 2.78
CA CYS A 126 -13.06 15.18 2.84
C CYS A 126 -14.16 14.13 2.91
N ILE A 127 -15.36 14.46 3.39
CA ILE A 127 -16.48 13.49 3.44
C ILE A 127 -16.79 12.92 2.06
N ALA A 128 -16.74 13.75 1.01
CA ALA A 128 -17.01 13.30 -0.36
C ALA A 128 -15.85 12.49 -0.96
N VAL A 129 -14.61 12.81 -0.62
CA VAL A 129 -13.43 12.05 -1.07
C VAL A 129 -13.41 10.66 -0.42
N ASN A 130 -13.75 10.59 0.87
CA ASN A 130 -13.60 9.39 1.68
C ASN A 130 -14.83 8.46 1.64
N LEU A 131 -15.75 8.61 0.69
CA LEU A 131 -17.03 7.87 0.64
C LEU A 131 -16.89 6.35 0.71
N ASN A 132 -15.78 5.80 0.21
CA ASN A 132 -15.52 4.36 0.15
C ASN A 132 -14.50 3.88 1.20
N ILE A 133 -13.92 4.78 2.00
CA ILE A 133 -12.93 4.44 3.02
C ILE A 133 -13.62 3.70 4.17
N ARG A 134 -13.06 2.56 4.57
CA ARG A 134 -13.62 1.71 5.62
C ARG A 134 -12.76 1.75 6.87
N CYS A 135 -13.34 2.31 7.93
CA CYS A 135 -12.77 2.34 9.27
C CYS A 135 -13.15 1.11 10.10
N ILE A 136 -12.92 -0.09 9.57
CA ILE A 136 -13.20 -1.37 10.25
C ILE A 136 -11.91 -2.15 10.58
#